data_AF-A0A2J0L1G1-F1
#
_entry.id   AF-A0A2J0L1G1-F1
#
_cell.length_a   1.000
_cell.length_b   1.000
_cell.length_c   1.000
_cell.angle_alpha   90.00
_cell.angle_beta   90.00
_cell.angle_gamma   90.00
#
_symmetry.space_group_name_H-M   'P 1'
#
loop_
_entity.id
_entity.type
_entity.pdbx_description
1 polymer ?
#
loop_
_entity_poly.entity_id
_entity_poly.type
_entity_poly.pdbx_seq_one_letter_code
_entity_poly.pdbx_strand_id
1 'polypeptide(L)'
;MKDWIERVGMVAGVALPFFNIPLIIKLIKRKSSKDLSLSWALGVWICIVLMTPQALRSQDITFRLFGIVNIIFFSAVAFFVLKYRR
;
A
#
# COMPACT_ATOMS: atom_id res chain seq x y z
N MET A 1 11.14 -1.39 -25.84
CA MET A 1 11.61 -1.14 -24.47
C MET A 1 11.95 -2.51 -23.89
N LYS A 2 13.15 -2.74 -23.35
CA LYS A 2 13.66 -4.12 -23.12
C LYS A 2 12.75 -4.90 -22.15
N ASP A 3 12.19 -6.02 -22.58
CA ASP A 3 11.18 -6.84 -21.88
C ASP A 3 11.52 -7.21 -20.42
N TRP A 4 12.79 -7.21 -20.04
CA TRP A 4 13.23 -7.50 -18.68
C TRP A 4 12.86 -6.38 -17.68
N ILE A 5 12.82 -5.10 -18.12
CA ILE A 5 12.46 -3.97 -17.26
C ILE A 5 11.01 -4.08 -16.83
N GLU A 6 10.13 -4.48 -17.74
CA GLU A 6 8.71 -4.65 -17.45
C GLU A 6 8.45 -5.81 -16.48
N ARG A 7 9.16 -6.93 -16.64
CA ARG A 7 9.11 -8.06 -15.71
C ARG A 7 9.59 -7.69 -14.31
N VAL A 8 10.73 -6.98 -14.21
CA VAL A 8 11.25 -6.50 -12.93
C VAL A 8 10.30 -5.49 -12.30
N GLY A 9 9.75 -4.56 -13.10
CA GLY A 9 8.76 -3.59 -12.66
C GLY A 9 7.48 -4.26 -12.14
N MET A 10 7.01 -5.33 -12.81
CA MET A 10 5.84 -6.10 -12.39
C MET A 10 6.08 -6.81 -11.06
N VAL A 11 7.21 -7.52 -10.93
CA VAL A 11 7.57 -8.19 -9.68
C VAL A 11 7.75 -7.18 -8.56
N ALA A 12 8.44 -6.07 -8.80
CA ALA A 12 8.64 -5.02 -7.81
C ALA A 12 7.31 -4.36 -7.42
N GLY A 13 6.43 -4.07 -8.38
CA GLY A 13 5.11 -3.48 -8.14
C GLY A 13 4.21 -4.39 -7.32
N VAL A 14 4.28 -5.71 -7.53
CA VAL A 14 3.54 -6.66 -6.70
C VAL A 14 4.21 -6.83 -5.34
N ALA A 15 5.53 -6.92 -5.26
CA ALA A 15 6.28 -7.17 -4.01
C ALA A 15 6.25 -5.97 -3.04
N LEU A 16 6.27 -4.73 -3.56
CA LEU A 16 6.42 -3.52 -2.75
C LEU A 16 5.32 -3.38 -1.67
N PRO A 17 4.01 -3.57 -1.98
CA PRO A 17 2.98 -3.51 -0.95
C PRO A 17 3.07 -4.59 0.12
N PHE A 18 3.71 -5.74 -0.13
CA PHE A 18 3.89 -6.76 0.90
C PHE A 18 4.82 -6.30 2.03
N PHE A 19 5.67 -5.30 1.80
CA PHE A 19 6.47 -4.68 2.86
C PHE A 19 5.62 -3.93 3.90
N ASN A 20 4.32 -3.74 3.65
CA ASN A 20 3.37 -3.28 4.66
C ASN A 20 2.99 -4.36 5.68
N ILE A 21 3.18 -5.66 5.38
CA ILE A 21 2.83 -6.76 6.28
C ILE A 21 3.59 -6.68 7.62
N PRO A 22 4.94 -6.52 7.64
CA PRO A 22 5.67 -6.33 8.90
C PRO A 22 5.16 -5.16 9.74
N LEU A 23 4.73 -4.07 9.08
CA LEU A 23 4.15 -2.91 9.76
C LEU A 23 2.82 -3.26 10.42
N ILE A 24 1.94 -3.95 9.70
CA ILE A 24 0.66 -4.45 10.22
C ILE A 24 0.91 -5.40 11.40
N ILE A 25 1.84 -6.35 11.28
CA ILE A 25 2.19 -7.28 12.35
C ILE A 25 2.70 -6.52 13.59
N LYS A 26 3.56 -5.51 13.41
CA LYS A 26 4.04 -4.68 14.52
C LYS A 26 2.89 -3.92 15.21
N LEU A 27 1.97 -3.34 14.46
CA LEU A 27 0.77 -2.67 15.00
C LEU A 27 -0.10 -3.63 15.81
N ILE A 28 -0.35 -4.83 15.29
CA ILE A 28 -1.14 -5.88 15.97
C ILE A 28 -0.44 -6.34 17.26
N LYS A 29 0.88 -6.61 17.20
CA LYS A 29 1.65 -7.08 18.36
C LYS A 29 1.75 -6.02 19.46
N ARG A 30 2.01 -4.76 19.11
CA ARG A 30 2.10 -3.66 20.08
C ARG A 30 0.74 -3.19 20.59
N LYS A 31 -0.34 -3.47 19.84
CA LYS A 31 -1.70 -2.95 20.09
C LYS A 31 -1.75 -1.43 20.29
N SER A 32 -0.77 -0.72 19.75
CA SER A 32 -0.61 0.73 19.86
C SER A 32 -0.05 1.27 18.56
N SER A 33 -0.62 2.39 18.10
CA SER A 33 -0.17 3.13 16.92
C SER A 33 0.51 4.46 17.27
N LYS A 34 0.92 4.69 18.54
CA LYS A 34 1.52 5.97 18.97
C LYS A 34 2.80 6.34 18.22
N ASP A 35 3.55 5.34 17.79
CA ASP A 35 4.80 5.54 17.04
C ASP A 35 4.55 6.00 15.59
N LEU A 36 3.30 5.90 15.09
CA LEU A 36 2.94 6.32 13.73
C LEU A 36 2.15 7.63 13.73
N SER A 37 2.54 8.53 12.83
CA SER A 37 1.75 9.72 12.52
C SER A 37 0.46 9.32 11.82
N LEU A 38 -0.68 9.61 12.46
CA LEU A 38 -2.00 9.38 11.86
C LEU A 38 -2.22 10.24 10.62
N SER A 39 -1.78 11.51 10.65
CA SER A 39 -1.92 12.39 9.49
C SER A 39 -1.15 11.85 8.29
N TRP A 40 0.02 11.24 8.53
CA TRP A 40 0.76 10.54 7.48
C TRP A 40 -0.01 9.32 6.95
N ALA A 41 -0.48 8.42 7.84
CA ALA A 41 -1.17 7.20 7.41
C ALA A 41 -2.46 7.49 6.63
N LEU A 42 -3.27 8.45 7.10
CA LEU A 42 -4.50 8.86 6.42
C LEU A 42 -4.20 9.66 5.15
N GLY A 43 -3.23 10.56 5.17
CA GLY A 43 -2.85 11.34 4.00
C GLY A 43 -2.38 10.44 2.86
N VAL A 44 -1.48 9.48 3.16
CA VAL A 44 -1.03 8.49 2.18
C VAL A 44 -2.20 7.62 1.71
N TRP A 45 -3.06 7.16 2.61
CA TRP A 45 -4.22 6.34 2.22
C TRP A 45 -5.18 7.10 1.28
N ILE A 46 -5.51 8.36 1.57
CA ILE A 46 -6.34 9.20 0.70
C ILE A 46 -5.70 9.36 -0.67
N CYS A 47 -4.40 9.64 -0.74
CA CYS A 47 -3.68 9.74 -2.01
C CYS A 47 -3.75 8.44 -2.82
N ILE A 48 -3.60 7.28 -2.17
CA ILE A 48 -3.70 5.97 -2.84
C ILE A 48 -5.13 5.75 -3.34
N VAL A 49 -6.16 6.06 -2.56
CA VAL A 49 -7.56 5.98 -2.98
C VAL A 49 -7.82 6.86 -4.21
N LEU A 50 -7.31 8.09 -4.22
CA LEU A 50 -7.47 9.03 -5.35
C LEU A 50 -6.69 8.59 -6.59
N MET A 51 -5.53 7.95 -6.44
CA MET A 51 -4.77 7.37 -7.56
C MET A 51 -5.36 6.05 -8.08
N THR A 52 -6.16 5.34 -7.28
CA THR A 52 -6.68 4.01 -7.65
C THR A 52 -7.50 4.01 -8.95
N PRO A 53 -8.42 4.97 -9.21
CA PRO A 53 -9.13 5.06 -10.49
C PRO A 53 -8.20 5.17 -11.70
N GLN A 54 -7.10 5.93 -11.58
CA GLN A 54 -6.12 6.06 -12.64
C GLN A 54 -5.33 4.75 -12.83
N ALA A 55 -4.96 4.08 -11.74
CA ALA A 55 -4.29 2.80 -11.80
C ALA A 55 -5.14 1.70 -12.45
N LEU A 56 -6.45 1.68 -12.18
CA LEU A 56 -7.38 0.73 -12.78
C LEU A 56 -7.65 0.99 -14.27
N ARG A 57 -7.59 2.25 -14.71
CA ARG A 57 -7.78 2.63 -16.11
C ARG A 57 -6.52 2.56 -16.97
N SER A 58 -5.34 2.42 -16.37
CA SER A 58 -4.09 2.38 -17.13
C SER A 58 -4.00 1.14 -18.03
N GLN A 59 -3.39 1.33 -19.21
CA GLN A 59 -3.04 0.25 -20.14
C GLN A 59 -1.87 -0.59 -19.58
N ASP A 60 -1.09 -0.04 -18.64
CA ASP A 60 0.06 -0.71 -18.03
C ASP A 60 -0.36 -1.72 -16.96
N ILE A 61 -0.18 -3.02 -17.25
CA ILE A 61 -0.58 -4.09 -16.35
C ILE A 61 0.16 -4.04 -15.00
N THR A 62 1.43 -3.64 -15.02
CA THR A 62 2.27 -3.45 -13.82
C THR A 62 1.67 -2.40 -12.89
N PHE A 63 1.27 -1.24 -13.44
CA PHE A 63 0.71 -0.16 -12.63
C PHE A 63 -0.68 -0.52 -12.09
N ARG A 64 -1.47 -1.26 -12.87
CA ARG A 64 -2.78 -1.78 -12.43
C ARG A 64 -2.64 -2.78 -11.28
N LEU A 65 -1.74 -3.75 -11.40
CA LEU A 65 -1.47 -4.73 -10.34
C LEU A 65 -0.92 -4.06 -9.08
N PHE A 66 0.05 -3.15 -9.23
CA PHE A 66 0.55 -2.34 -8.12
C PHE A 66 -0.59 -1.59 -7.43
N GLY A 67 -1.43 -0.88 -8.17
CA GLY A 67 -2.55 -0.11 -7.62
C GLY A 67 -3.51 -0.97 -6.80
N ILE A 68 -3.92 -2.13 -7.33
CA ILE A 68 -4.84 -3.06 -6.65
C ILE A 68 -4.22 -3.63 -5.36
N VAL A 69 -2.98 -4.11 -5.43
CA VAL A 69 -2.32 -4.72 -4.26
C VAL A 69 -2.02 -3.63 -3.22
N ASN A 70 -1.59 -2.45 -3.67
CA ASN A 70 -1.26 -1.33 -2.80
C ASN A 70 -2.49 -0.81 -2.05
N ILE A 71 -3.63 -0.61 -2.71
CA ILE A 71 -4.84 -0.14 -2.02
C ILE A 71 -5.33 -1.13 -0.96
N ILE A 72 -5.23 -2.44 -1.21
CA ILE A 72 -5.62 -3.48 -0.25
C ILE A 72 -4.72 -3.43 0.99
N PHE A 73 -3.41 -3.51 0.81
CA PHE A 73 -2.47 -3.53 1.94
C PHE A 73 -2.44 -2.21 2.71
N PHE A 74 -2.44 -1.06 2.03
CA PHE A 74 -2.48 0.23 2.73
C PHE A 74 -3.80 0.49 3.42
N SER A 75 -4.93 0.01 2.89
CA SER A 75 -6.21 0.10 3.60
C SER A 75 -6.17 -0.73 4.89
N ALA A 76 -5.55 -1.91 4.87
CA ALA A 76 -5.33 -2.70 6.09
C ALA A 76 -4.45 -1.94 7.09
N VAL A 77 -3.34 -1.32 6.64
CA VAL A 77 -2.50 -0.45 7.50
C VAL A 77 -3.32 0.68 8.10
N ALA A 78 -4.05 1.45 7.28
CA ALA A 78 -4.87 2.58 7.74
C ALA A 78 -5.92 2.13 8.76
N PHE A 79 -6.58 1.00 8.50
CA PHE A 79 -7.53 0.39 9.43
C PHE A 79 -6.88 0.03 10.77
N PHE A 80 -5.73 -0.65 10.77
CA PHE A 80 -5.03 -1.02 12.00
C PHE A 80 -4.46 0.18 12.75
N VAL A 81 -3.98 1.21 12.04
CA VAL A 81 -3.54 2.47 12.64
C VAL A 81 -4.71 3.17 13.33
N LEU A 82 -5.90 3.20 12.74
CA LEU A 82 -7.10 3.75 13.37
C LEU A 82 -7.56 2.90 14.56
N LYS A 83 -7.57 1.57 14.40
CA LYS A 83 -8.03 0.62 15.43
C LYS A 83 -7.17 0.62 16.69
N TYR A 84 -5.84 0.74 16.54
CA TYR A 84 -4.90 0.72 17.66
C TYR A 84 -4.51 2.12 18.14
N ARG A 85 -5.34 3.12 17.83
CA ARG A 85 -5.14 4.46 18.35
C ARG A 85 -5.60 4.54 19.80
N ARG A 86 -4.63 4.46 20.71
CA ARG A 86 -4.73 4.71 22.15
C ARG A 86 -3.55 5.55 22.59
#